data_AF-A0A933VAI7-F1
#
_entry.id   AF-A0A933VAI7-F1
#
_cell.length_a   1.000
_cell.length_b   1.000
_cell.length_c   1.000
_cell.angle_alpha   90.00
_cell.angle_beta   90.00
_cell.angle_gamma   90.00
#
_symmetry.space_group_name_H-M   'P 1'
#
loop_
_entity.id
_entity.type
_entity.pdbx_description
1 polymer ?
#
loop_
_entity_poly.entity_id
_entity_poly.type
_entity_poly.pdbx_seq_one_letter_code
_entity_poly.pdbx_strand_id
1 'polypeptide(L)'
;MKKSSNQRSPSKRQDSELARAKRVLRAHLPELRDNYSVKSLGVFGSYVRGEQKKRSDLDLLVEFEQAPSLFKYIELENHLTDLVGIKVDLVMKKTLKPHIGRYILTELVPL
;
A
#
# COMPACT_ATOMS: atom_id res chain seq x y z
N MET A 1 40.84 -14.49 15.05
CA MET A 1 39.63 -14.58 15.91
C MET A 1 38.40 -14.27 15.07
N LYS A 2 37.39 -15.13 15.13
CA LYS A 2 36.18 -15.08 14.29
C LYS A 2 35.08 -14.21 14.92
N LYS A 3 34.39 -13.46 14.05
CA LYS A 3 32.96 -13.10 14.04
C LYS A 3 32.45 -12.03 15.03
N SER A 4 31.94 -10.93 14.46
CA SER A 4 30.48 -10.64 14.50
C SER A 4 30.12 -9.45 13.60
N SER A 5 29.99 -9.71 12.30
CA SER A 5 29.20 -8.88 11.40
C SER A 5 27.74 -9.30 11.55
N ASN A 6 26.97 -8.57 12.36
CA ASN A 6 25.54 -8.82 12.56
C ASN A 6 24.75 -8.32 11.33
N GLN A 7 24.81 -9.07 10.23
CA GLN A 7 23.96 -8.84 9.06
C GLN A 7 22.56 -9.38 9.37
N ARG A 8 21.65 -8.50 9.83
CA ARG A 8 20.21 -8.82 9.82
C ARG A 8 19.76 -8.99 8.36
N SER A 9 19.30 -10.18 8.00
CA SER A 9 18.83 -10.54 6.65
C SER A 9 17.77 -9.55 6.14
N PRO A 10 17.80 -9.17 4.84
CA PRO A 10 16.88 -8.18 4.26
C PRO A 10 15.39 -8.49 4.48
N SER A 11 15.00 -9.76 4.43
CA SER A 11 13.60 -10.20 4.51
C SER A 11 12.91 -9.83 5.84
N LYS A 12 13.56 -10.05 6.99
CA LYS A 12 12.95 -9.77 8.31
C LYS A 12 12.66 -8.29 8.58
N ARG A 13 13.42 -7.37 7.97
CA ARG A 13 13.17 -5.92 8.11
C ARG A 13 11.98 -5.50 7.26
N GLN A 14 11.88 -6.04 6.05
CA GLN A 14 10.82 -5.71 5.11
C GLN A 14 9.43 -6.19 5.58
N ASP A 15 9.35 -7.37 6.19
CA ASP A 15 8.11 -7.87 6.80
C ASP A 15 7.61 -6.93 7.92
N SER A 16 8.54 -6.33 8.66
CA SER A 16 8.22 -5.39 9.74
C SER A 16 7.73 -4.03 9.22
N GLU A 17 8.18 -3.60 8.05
CA GLU A 17 7.76 -2.33 7.42
C GLU A 17 6.35 -2.44 6.84
N LEU A 18 6.05 -3.51 6.11
CA LEU A 18 4.70 -3.74 5.60
C LEU A 18 3.70 -3.90 6.75
N ALA A 19 4.04 -4.68 7.78
CA ALA A 19 3.19 -4.84 8.95
C ALA A 19 2.91 -3.49 9.65
N ARG A 20 3.91 -2.61 9.73
CA ARG A 20 3.75 -1.24 10.25
C ARG A 20 2.82 -0.42 9.36
N ALA A 21 3.07 -0.38 8.05
CA ALA A 21 2.26 0.38 7.10
C ALA A 21 0.79 -0.05 7.16
N LYS A 22 0.52 -1.36 7.11
CA LYS A 22 -0.85 -1.91 7.25
C LYS A 22 -1.52 -1.49 8.56
N ARG A 23 -0.78 -1.48 9.66
CA ARG A 23 -1.31 -1.07 10.97
C ARG A 23 -1.68 0.41 10.98
N VAL A 24 -0.81 1.27 10.44
CA VAL A 24 -1.09 2.71 10.32
C VAL A 24 -2.31 2.96 9.45
N LEU A 25 -2.35 2.36 8.26
CA LEU A 25 -3.46 2.53 7.32
C LEU A 25 -4.79 2.05 7.93
N ARG A 26 -4.81 0.90 8.59
CA ARG A 26 -6.00 0.38 9.28
C ARG A 26 -6.53 1.33 10.35
N ALA A 27 -5.64 1.96 11.11
CA ALA A 27 -6.04 2.91 12.14
C ALA A 27 -6.71 4.16 11.55
N HIS A 28 -6.37 4.54 10.31
CA HIS A 28 -6.90 5.72 9.64
C HIS A 28 -8.04 5.40 8.66
N LEU A 29 -8.44 4.14 8.48
CA LEU A 29 -9.55 3.77 7.59
C LEU A 29 -10.85 4.57 7.83
N PRO A 30 -11.27 4.86 9.08
CA PRO A 30 -12.43 5.72 9.32
C PRO A 30 -12.26 7.13 8.72
N GLU A 31 -11.11 7.76 8.94
CA GLU A 31 -10.79 9.08 8.36
C GLU A 31 -10.79 9.04 6.83
N LEU A 32 -10.19 8.00 6.23
CA LEU A 32 -10.14 7.84 4.78
C LEU A 32 -11.54 7.66 4.17
N ARG A 33 -12.44 6.98 4.88
CA ARG A 33 -13.86 6.86 4.50
C ARG A 33 -14.54 8.22 4.52
N ASP A 34 -14.41 8.94 5.62
CA ASP A 34 -15.17 10.18 5.86
C ASP A 34 -14.67 11.34 4.99
N ASN A 35 -13.34 11.50 4.84
CA ASN A 35 -12.73 12.65 4.17
C ASN A 35 -12.50 12.45 2.67
N TYR A 36 -12.37 11.19 2.22
CA TYR A 36 -12.00 10.86 0.83
C TYR A 36 -12.99 9.91 0.15
N SER A 37 -14.09 9.52 0.81
CA SER A 37 -15.08 8.57 0.28
C SER A 37 -14.46 7.22 -0.11
N VAL A 38 -13.40 6.80 0.58
CA VAL A 38 -12.76 5.49 0.35
C VAL A 38 -13.69 4.39 0.83
N LYS A 39 -14.17 3.56 -0.10
CA LYS A 39 -15.00 2.38 0.19
C LYS A 39 -14.17 1.20 0.68
N SER A 40 -13.06 0.92 -0.01
CA SER A 40 -12.14 -0.15 0.37
C SER A 40 -10.71 0.20 -0.02
N LEU A 41 -9.76 -0.27 0.79
CA LEU A 41 -8.32 -0.13 0.54
C LEU A 41 -7.66 -1.50 0.73
N GLY A 42 -6.69 -1.83 -0.11
CA GLY A 42 -5.90 -3.04 0.04
C GLY A 42 -4.49 -2.86 -0.47
N VAL A 43 -3.55 -3.64 0.07
CA VAL A 43 -2.17 -3.67 -0.42
C VAL A 43 -2.06 -4.75 -1.48
N PHE A 44 -1.35 -4.48 -2.57
CA PHE A 44 -1.04 -5.48 -3.59
C PHE A 44 0.43 -5.36 -4.03
N GLY A 45 0.82 -6.10 -5.07
CA GLY A 45 2.09 -5.88 -5.74
C GLY A 45 3.31 -6.45 -5.01
N SER A 46 4.46 -5.80 -5.20
CA SER A 46 5.77 -6.38 -4.85
C SER A 46 5.93 -6.67 -3.35
N TYR A 47 5.26 -5.89 -2.49
CA TYR A 47 5.22 -6.10 -1.04
C TYR A 47 4.48 -7.37 -0.62
N VAL A 48 3.47 -7.80 -1.38
CA VAL A 48 2.75 -9.05 -1.10
C VAL A 48 3.55 -10.25 -1.57
N ARG A 49 4.29 -10.13 -2.67
CA ARG A 49 5.12 -11.21 -3.22
C ARG A 49 6.48 -11.39 -2.53
N GLY A 50 6.87 -10.47 -1.64
CA GLY A 50 8.20 -10.52 -0.99
C GLY A 50 9.35 -10.16 -1.95
N GLU A 51 9.04 -9.56 -3.09
CA GLU A 51 10.00 -9.22 -4.15
C GLU A 51 10.44 -7.75 -4.11
N GLN A 52 9.98 -6.99 -3.10
CA GLN A 52 10.25 -5.56 -2.98
C GLN A 52 11.74 -5.27 -2.75
N LYS A 53 12.26 -4.27 -3.48
CA LYS A 53 13.62 -3.75 -3.30
C LYS A 53 13.57 -2.61 -2.27
N LYS A 54 14.73 -2.18 -1.76
CA LYS A 54 14.86 -1.09 -0.76
C LYS A 54 14.23 0.26 -1.16
N ARG A 55 13.78 0.44 -2.42
CA ARG A 55 13.18 1.66 -2.96
C ARG A 55 11.80 1.39 -3.60
N SER A 56 11.15 0.28 -3.24
CA SER A 56 9.84 -0.05 -3.79
C SER A 56 8.75 0.81 -3.17
N ASP A 57 7.90 1.35 -4.03
CA ASP A 57 6.68 2.06 -3.67
C ASP A 57 5.65 1.07 -3.09
N LEU A 58 4.80 1.53 -2.18
CA LEU A 58 3.71 0.75 -1.60
C LEU A 58 2.48 0.82 -2.52
N ASP A 59 2.24 -0.25 -3.26
CA ASP A 59 1.10 -0.36 -4.17
C ASP A 59 -0.21 -0.55 -3.40
N LEU A 60 -1.13 0.41 -3.51
CA LEU A 60 -2.43 0.41 -2.84
C LEU A 60 -3.58 0.42 -3.84
N LEU A 61 -4.50 -0.54 -3.70
CA LEU A 61 -5.71 -0.59 -4.50
C LEU A 61 -6.84 0.08 -3.73
N VAL A 62 -7.46 1.09 -4.32
CA VAL A 62 -8.56 1.84 -3.73
C VAL A 62 -9.84 1.70 -4.54
N GLU A 63 -10.95 1.53 -3.82
CA GLU A 63 -12.31 1.67 -4.34
C GLU A 63 -12.95 2.85 -3.61
N PHE A 64 -13.71 3.68 -4.31
CA PHE A 64 -14.40 4.83 -3.75
C PHE A 64 -15.91 4.63 -3.84
N GLU A 65 -16.66 5.11 -2.84
CA GLU A 65 -18.12 5.19 -2.92
C GLU A 65 -18.57 6.18 -4.00
N GLN A 66 -17.83 7.29 -4.12
CA GLN A 66 -18.06 8.34 -5.12
C GLN A 66 -16.73 8.68 -5.77
N ALA A 67 -16.72 8.85 -7.09
CA ALA A 67 -15.49 9.15 -7.81
C ALA A 67 -14.88 10.48 -7.32
N PRO A 68 -13.63 10.50 -6.83
CA PRO A 68 -13.00 11.74 -6.40
C PRO A 68 -12.65 12.61 -7.60
N SER A 69 -12.47 13.91 -7.36
CA SER A 69 -11.78 14.78 -8.31
C SER A 69 -10.29 14.39 -8.41
N LEU A 70 -9.62 14.80 -9.49
CA LEU A 70 -8.18 14.55 -9.65
C LEU A 70 -7.37 15.14 -8.50
N PHE A 71 -7.70 16.36 -8.06
CA PHE A 71 -7.02 16.99 -6.92
C PHE A 71 -7.19 16.19 -5.64
N LYS A 72 -8.41 15.70 -5.36
CA LYS A 72 -8.67 14.93 -4.14
C LYS A 72 -8.03 13.55 -4.17
N TYR A 73 -7.89 12.98 -5.36
CA TYR A 73 -7.12 11.75 -5.58
C TYR A 73 -5.63 11.93 -5.28
N ILE A 74 -5.01 12.97 -5.82
CA ILE A 74 -3.59 13.30 -5.58
C ILE A 74 -3.35 13.64 -4.11
N GLU A 75 -4.28 14.39 -3.50
CA GLU A 75 -4.23 14.71 -2.07
C GLU A 75 -4.23 13.45 -1.21
N LEU A 76 -5.10 12.47 -1.53
CA LEU A 76 -5.13 11.19 -0.84
C LEU A 76 -3.81 10.42 -1.01
N GLU A 77 -3.26 10.33 -2.22
CA GLU A 77 -1.99 9.64 -2.47
C GLU A 77 -0.83 10.24 -1.65
N ASN A 78 -0.74 11.56 -1.61
CA ASN A 78 0.24 12.28 -0.80
C ASN A 78 0.01 12.04 0.70
N HIS A 79 -1.24 12.15 1.15
CA HIS A 79 -1.60 11.92 2.55
C HIS A 79 -1.24 10.49 3.00
N LEU A 80 -1.52 9.48 2.18
CA LEU A 80 -1.14 8.09 2.46
C LEU A 80 0.38 7.93 2.51
N THR A 81 1.10 8.57 1.57
CA THR A 81 2.57 8.59 1.57
C THR A 81 3.13 9.18 2.86
N ASP A 82 2.59 10.29 3.33
CA ASP A 82 3.00 10.95 4.57
C ASP A 82 2.69 10.09 5.80
N LEU A 83 1.50 9.47 5.84
CA LEU A 83 1.10 8.58 6.93
C LEU A 83 2.04 7.38 7.08
N VAL A 84 2.39 6.73 5.96
CA VAL A 84 3.25 5.53 6.01
C VAL A 84 4.74 5.87 5.96
N GLY A 85 5.14 7.05 5.50
CA GLY A 85 6.55 7.43 5.30
C GLY A 85 7.25 6.65 4.18
N ILE A 86 6.47 6.06 3.28
CA ILE A 86 6.92 5.32 2.10
C ILE A 86 6.09 5.85 0.93
N LYS A 87 6.71 6.07 -0.22
CA LYS A 87 5.99 6.49 -1.43
C LYS A 87 4.88 5.49 -1.74
N VAL A 88 3.66 5.98 -1.89
CA VAL A 88 2.49 5.18 -2.25
C VAL A 88 2.23 5.30 -3.75
N ASP A 89 1.96 4.16 -4.41
CA ASP A 89 1.34 4.15 -5.74
C ASP A 89 -0.12 3.76 -5.56
N LEU A 90 -1.01 4.74 -5.69
CA LEU A 90 -2.44 4.55 -5.52
C LEU A 90 -3.05 4.15 -6.86
N VAL A 91 -3.84 3.07 -6.88
CA VAL A 91 -4.50 2.56 -8.08
C VAL A 91 -5.99 2.39 -7.84
N MET A 92 -6.82 2.98 -8.69
CA MET A 92 -8.26 2.81 -8.65
C MET A 92 -8.69 1.44 -9.17
N LYS A 93 -9.44 0.68 -8.39
CA LYS A 93 -9.97 -0.63 -8.81
C LYS A 93 -10.76 -0.57 -10.12
N LYS A 94 -11.51 0.51 -10.35
CA LYS A 94 -12.30 0.72 -11.59
C LYS A 94 -11.46 0.94 -12.85
N THR A 95 -10.19 1.32 -12.74
CA THR A 95 -9.32 1.58 -13.90
C THR A 95 -8.52 0.34 -14.32
N LEU A 96 -8.63 -0.76 -13.57
CA LEU A 96 -7.94 -2.00 -13.88
C LEU A 96 -8.53 -2.66 -15.13
N LYS A 97 -7.69 -2.90 -16.14
CA LYS A 97 -8.06 -3.71 -17.30
C LYS A 97 -8.36 -5.15 -16.82
N PRO A 98 -9.38 -5.86 -17.38
CA PRO A 98 -9.81 -7.17 -16.88
C PRO A 98 -8.72 -8.24 -16.77
N HIS A 99 -7.69 -8.20 -17.62
CA HIS A 99 -6.57 -9.13 -17.57
C HIS A 99 -5.59 -8.80 -16.44
N ILE A 100 -5.28 -7.52 -16.20
CA ILE A 100 -4.42 -7.08 -15.09
C ILE A 100 -5.15 -7.22 -13.75
N GLY A 101 -6.43 -6.87 -13.73
CA GLY A 101 -7.26 -6.92 -12.53
C GLY A 101 -7.32 -8.30 -11.90
N ARG A 102 -7.34 -9.37 -12.69
CA ARG A 102 -7.32 -10.74 -12.16
C ARG A 102 -6.07 -11.02 -11.31
N TYR A 103 -4.89 -10.64 -11.78
CA TYR A 103 -3.64 -10.85 -11.05
C TYR A 103 -3.55 -9.98 -9.79
N ILE A 104 -3.95 -8.71 -9.89
CA ILE A 104 -3.95 -7.80 -8.75
C ILE A 104 -4.93 -8.28 -7.67
N LEU A 105 -6.13 -8.71 -8.07
CA LEU A 105 -7.15 -9.15 -7.13
C LEU A 105 -6.80 -10.47 -6.43
N THR A 106 -6.02 -11.36 -7.06
CA THR A 106 -5.51 -12.58 -6.40
C THR A 106 -4.47 -12.30 -5.34
N GLU A 107 -3.70 -11.22 -5.49
CA GLU A 107 -2.64 -10.81 -4.55
C GLU A 107 -3.12 -9.74 -3.57
N LEU A 108 -4.37 -9.29 -3.68
CA LEU A 108 -4.89 -8.22 -2.87
C LEU A 108 -5.01 -8.67 -1.42
N VAL A 109 -4.36 -7.92 -0.52
CA VAL A 109 -4.52 -8.08 0.92
C VAL A 109 -5.37 -6.92 1.44
N PRO A 110 -6.65 -7.15 1.77
CA PRO A 110 -7.53 -6.12 2.29
C PRO A 110 -7.03 -5.55 3.62
N LEU A 111 -7.25 -4.25 3.80
CA LEU A 111 -6.95 -3.54 5.03
C LEU A 111 -8.16 -3.49 5.95
#